data_AF-A0A1I0ZRW6-F1
#
_entry.id   AF-A0A1I0ZRW6-F1
#
_cell.length_a   1.000
_cell.length_b   1.000
_cell.length_c   1.000
_cell.angle_alpha   90.00
_cell.angle_beta   90.00
_cell.angle_gamma   90.00
#
_symmetry.space_group_name_H-M   'P 1'
#
loop_
_entity.id
_entity.type
_entity.pdbx_description
1 polymer ?
#
loop_
_entity_poly.entity_id
_entity_poly.type
_entity_poly.pdbx_seq_one_letter_code
_entity_poly.pdbx_strand_id
1 'polypeptide(L)'
;MKIENIKLLLDKYLQIIDIEINQLGCKPTEVRHLLGRIGEFYCAAKTNGVLATQVNQRGYDVVCSNNRKISVKTTAQKSGFVTFNKRTLNLADDVMIVQYSDEGLKEIYFGTSDSIIPYCRTWVNNYELDISKIKKLQLEKI
;
A
#
# COMPACT_ATOMS: atom_id res chain seq x y z
N MET A 1 -8.45 -1.76 -17.00
CA MET A 1 -7.26 -2.54 -17.42
C MET A 1 -7.52 -4.01 -17.08
N LYS A 2 -7.16 -4.96 -17.95
CA LYS A 2 -7.33 -6.40 -17.66
C LYS A 2 -6.38 -6.85 -16.56
N ILE A 3 -6.74 -7.87 -15.79
CA ILE A 3 -5.94 -8.33 -14.65
C ILE A 3 -4.59 -8.92 -15.08
N GLU A 4 -4.55 -9.57 -16.24
CA GLU A 4 -3.31 -10.10 -16.83
C GLU A 4 -2.31 -8.97 -17.09
N ASN A 5 -2.80 -7.79 -17.51
CA ASN A 5 -1.95 -6.62 -17.70
C ASN A 5 -1.44 -6.07 -16.36
N ILE A 6 -2.22 -6.14 -15.28
CA ILE A 6 -1.79 -5.72 -13.94
C ILE A 6 -0.65 -6.63 -13.46
N LYS A 7 -0.78 -7.94 -13.62
CA LYS A 7 0.27 -8.90 -13.24
C LYS A 7 1.55 -8.67 -14.06
N LEU A 8 1.42 -8.50 -15.37
CA LEU A 8 2.56 -8.18 -16.23
C LEU A 8 3.26 -6.87 -15.83
N LEU A 9 2.49 -5.84 -15.47
CA LEU A 9 3.04 -4.57 -14.98
C LEU A 9 3.72 -4.74 -13.63
N LEU A 10 3.14 -5.50 -12.71
CA LEU A 10 3.76 -5.83 -11.42
C LEU A 10 5.12 -6.50 -11.62
N ASP A 11 5.18 -7.52 -12.47
CA ASP A 11 6.44 -8.24 -12.75
C ASP A 11 7.51 -7.31 -13.34
N LYS A 12 7.13 -6.45 -14.29
CA LYS A 12 8.06 -5.46 -14.88
C LYS A 12 8.55 -4.45 -13.85
N TYR A 13 7.67 -3.95 -12.99
CA TYR A 13 8.07 -2.99 -11.96
C TYR A 13 8.93 -3.64 -10.87
N LEU A 14 8.71 -4.91 -10.56
CA LEU A 14 9.58 -5.69 -9.67
C LEU A 14 10.98 -5.87 -10.25
N GLN A 15 11.11 -6.06 -11.56
CA GLN A 15 12.43 -6.07 -12.22
C GLN A 15 13.11 -4.70 -12.16
N ILE A 16 12.36 -3.62 -12.41
CA ILE A 16 12.91 -2.25 -12.35
C ILE A 16 13.39 -1.93 -10.94
N ILE A 17 12.61 -2.24 -9.90
CA ILE A 17 13.02 -1.91 -8.52
C ILE A 17 14.23 -2.73 -8.06
N ASP A 18 14.37 -3.97 -8.53
CA ASP A 18 15.58 -4.78 -8.30
C ASP A 18 16.81 -4.11 -8.93
N ILE A 19 16.70 -3.66 -10.18
CA ILE A 19 17.79 -2.94 -10.85
C ILE A 19 18.16 -1.67 -10.05
N GLU A 20 17.19 -0.84 -9.71
CA GLU A 20 17.43 0.42 -8.99
C GLU A 20 18.10 0.19 -7.62
N ILE A 21 17.60 -0.76 -6.82
CA ILE A 21 18.07 -0.95 -5.44
C ILE A 21 19.33 -1.83 -5.41
N ASN A 22 19.29 -3.01 -6.05
CA ASN A 22 20.32 -4.03 -5.88
C ASN A 22 21.48 -3.87 -6.87
N GLN A 23 21.24 -3.33 -8.06
CA GLN A 23 22.28 -3.17 -9.09
C GLN A 23 22.86 -1.76 -9.12
N LEU A 24 22.01 -0.74 -9.03
CA LEU A 24 22.43 0.67 -9.04
C LEU A 24 22.68 1.24 -7.63
N GLY A 25 22.27 0.54 -6.58
CA GLY A 25 22.52 0.92 -5.19
C GLY A 25 21.67 2.09 -4.68
N CYS A 26 20.55 2.40 -5.33
CA CYS A 26 19.63 3.45 -4.88
C CYS A 26 19.00 3.06 -3.53
N LYS A 27 18.85 4.03 -2.63
CA LYS A 27 18.16 3.75 -1.37
C LYS A 27 16.68 3.52 -1.65
N PRO A 28 16.01 2.58 -0.95
CA PRO A 28 14.56 2.37 -1.12
C PRO A 28 13.72 3.64 -0.93
N THR A 29 14.21 4.60 -0.14
CA THR A 29 13.55 5.89 0.07
C THR A 29 13.55 6.80 -1.16
N GLU A 30 14.50 6.62 -2.09
CA GLU A 30 14.64 7.40 -3.33
C GLU A 30 13.71 6.87 -4.44
N VAL A 31 13.35 5.59 -4.37
CA VAL A 31 12.43 4.92 -5.31
C VAL A 31 11.00 4.80 -4.77
N ARG A 32 10.59 5.68 -3.86
CA ARG A 32 9.28 5.63 -3.19
C ARG A 32 8.10 5.61 -4.19
N HIS A 33 8.21 6.31 -5.31
CA HIS A 33 7.17 6.33 -6.34
C HIS A 33 6.99 4.96 -7.01
N LEU A 34 8.09 4.24 -7.27
CA LEU A 34 8.05 2.87 -7.80
C LEU A 34 7.42 1.92 -6.78
N LEU A 35 7.85 2.00 -5.51
CA LEU A 35 7.24 1.22 -4.42
C LEU A 35 5.73 1.47 -4.29
N GLY A 36 5.29 2.73 -4.36
CA GLY A 36 3.88 3.08 -4.34
C GLY A 36 3.13 2.36 -5.46
N ARG A 37 3.62 2.47 -6.70
CA ARG A 37 2.99 1.84 -7.87
C ARG A 37 2.97 0.31 -7.78
N ILE A 38 4.04 -0.30 -7.29
CA ILE A 38 4.13 -1.74 -7.07
C ILE A 38 3.04 -2.21 -6.08
N GLY A 39 2.83 -1.46 -4.99
CA GLY A 39 1.77 -1.77 -4.03
C GLY A 39 0.38 -1.68 -4.66
N GLU A 40 0.11 -0.66 -5.47
CA GLU A 40 -1.17 -0.52 -6.17
C GLU A 40 -1.43 -1.72 -7.11
N PHE A 41 -0.43 -2.14 -7.89
CA PHE A 41 -0.55 -3.31 -8.74
C PHE A 41 -0.75 -4.59 -7.94
N TYR A 42 0.00 -4.78 -6.86
CA TYR A 42 -0.16 -5.91 -5.94
C TYR A 42 -1.58 -5.97 -5.39
N CYS A 43 -2.09 -4.84 -4.89
CA CYS A 43 -3.44 -4.73 -4.35
C CYS A 43 -4.50 -5.05 -5.40
N ALA A 44 -4.38 -4.47 -6.60
CA ALA A 44 -5.33 -4.71 -7.68
C ALA A 44 -5.31 -6.17 -8.16
N ALA A 45 -4.13 -6.79 -8.28
CA ALA A 45 -3.99 -8.19 -8.63
C ALA A 45 -4.60 -9.12 -7.56
N LYS A 46 -4.41 -8.81 -6.27
CA LYS A 46 -4.91 -9.63 -5.15
C LYS A 46 -6.43 -9.55 -4.99
N THR A 47 -7.01 -8.39 -5.26
CA THR A 47 -8.44 -8.13 -5.02
C THR A 47 -9.32 -8.26 -6.28
N ASN A 48 -8.72 -8.74 -7.38
CA ASN A 48 -9.30 -8.69 -8.72
C ASN A 48 -9.86 -7.29 -9.03
N GLY A 49 -9.15 -6.26 -8.59
CA GLY A 49 -9.53 -4.86 -8.69
C GLY A 49 -8.95 -4.16 -9.90
N VAL A 50 -9.32 -2.89 -10.04
CA VAL A 50 -8.79 -1.97 -11.03
C VAL A 50 -8.17 -0.75 -10.34
N LEU A 51 -7.13 -0.20 -10.95
CA LEU A 51 -6.53 1.04 -10.47
C LEU A 51 -7.53 2.20 -10.56
N ALA A 52 -7.51 3.08 -9.57
CA ALA A 52 -8.22 4.35 -9.60
C ALA A 52 -7.52 5.29 -10.60
N THR A 53 -8.00 5.34 -11.84
CA THR A 53 -7.30 6.03 -12.94
C THR A 53 -7.65 7.51 -13.10
N GLN A 54 -8.55 8.08 -12.29
CA GLN A 54 -8.89 9.50 -12.44
C GLN A 54 -7.83 10.39 -11.77
N VAL A 55 -7.34 11.37 -12.52
CA VAL A 55 -6.26 12.31 -12.13
C VAL A 55 -6.58 13.12 -10.85
N ASN A 56 -7.84 13.15 -10.41
CA ASN A 56 -8.30 13.84 -9.21
C ASN A 56 -9.04 12.92 -8.21
N GLN A 57 -8.94 11.60 -8.34
CA GLN A 57 -9.45 10.69 -7.32
C GLN A 57 -8.62 10.85 -6.04
N ARG A 58 -9.27 11.31 -4.96
CA ARG A 58 -8.63 11.52 -3.66
C ARG A 58 -8.97 10.35 -2.74
N GLY A 59 -7.94 9.82 -2.08
CA GLY A 59 -8.08 8.99 -0.88
C GLY A 59 -8.10 7.48 -1.09
N TYR A 60 -8.17 6.98 -2.32
CA TYR A 60 -8.06 5.54 -2.63
C TYR A 60 -7.34 5.33 -3.96
N ASP A 61 -6.72 4.16 -4.10
CA ASP A 61 -5.80 3.83 -5.19
C ASP A 61 -6.32 2.65 -6.04
N VAL A 62 -7.15 1.79 -5.46
CA VAL A 62 -7.73 0.59 -6.12
C VAL A 62 -9.23 0.49 -5.82
N VAL A 63 -10.01 0.06 -6.81
CA VAL A 63 -11.41 -0.35 -6.65
C VAL A 63 -11.52 -1.85 -6.89
N CYS A 64 -11.96 -2.60 -5.88
CA CYS A 64 -12.09 -4.05 -5.92
C CYS A 64 -13.24 -4.51 -6.82
N SER A 65 -13.26 -5.80 -7.14
CA SER A 65 -14.36 -6.45 -7.86
C SER A 65 -15.74 -6.27 -7.20
N ASN A 66 -15.79 -6.12 -5.86
CA ASN A 66 -17.01 -5.83 -5.10
C ASN A 66 -17.28 -4.31 -4.91
N ASN A 67 -16.62 -3.46 -5.71
CA ASN A 67 -16.74 -2.00 -5.70
C ASN A 67 -16.25 -1.30 -4.41
N ARG A 68 -15.59 -2.02 -3.49
CA ARG A 68 -14.92 -1.41 -2.34
C ARG A 68 -13.66 -0.67 -2.76
N LYS A 69 -13.45 0.51 -2.18
CA LYS A 69 -12.31 1.40 -2.43
C LYS A 69 -11.19 1.12 -1.43
N ILE A 70 -9.98 0.89 -1.93
CA ILE A 70 -8.81 0.61 -1.10
C ILE A 70 -7.80 1.74 -1.22
N SER A 71 -7.35 2.27 -0.08
CA SER A 71 -6.11 3.04 -0.02
C SER A 71 -4.92 2.11 0.21
N VAL A 72 -3.90 2.24 -0.63
CA VAL A 72 -2.71 1.40 -0.60
C VAL A 72 -1.53 2.22 -0.06
N LYS A 73 -0.79 1.62 0.87
CA LYS A 73 0.49 2.16 1.34
C LYS A 73 1.58 1.11 1.19
N THR A 74 2.63 1.46 0.48
CA THR A 74 3.84 0.63 0.39
C THR A 74 4.94 1.23 1.24
N THR A 75 5.64 0.39 1.99
CA THR A 75 6.83 0.78 2.75
C THR A 75 7.96 -0.22 2.57
N ALA A 76 9.20 0.26 2.45
CA ALA A 76 10.39 -0.58 2.55
C ALA A 76 10.98 -0.59 3.98
N GLN A 77 10.37 0.15 4.91
CA GLN A 77 10.87 0.27 6.27
C GLN A 77 10.43 -0.93 7.12
N LYS A 78 11.33 -1.44 7.97
CA LYS A 78 11.02 -2.47 8.98
C LYS A 78 10.38 -1.89 10.25
N SER A 79 10.63 -0.61 10.53
CA SER A 79 10.14 0.15 11.68
C SER A 79 9.80 1.58 11.29
N GLY A 80 9.09 2.31 12.16
CA GLY A 80 8.62 3.66 11.89
C GLY A 80 7.11 3.69 11.64
N PHE A 81 6.65 4.63 10.81
CA PHE A 81 5.24 4.93 10.65
C PHE A 81 4.79 4.85 9.19
N VAL A 82 3.58 4.35 8.99
CA VAL A 82 2.82 4.52 7.74
C VAL A 82 1.83 5.66 7.94
N THR A 83 1.87 6.63 7.04
CA THR A 83 1.11 7.87 7.17
C THR A 83 -0.14 7.86 6.26
N PHE A 84 -1.28 8.25 6.82
CA PHE A 84 -2.53 8.45 6.12
C PHE A 84 -3.02 9.89 6.29
N ASN A 85 -3.53 10.49 5.23
CA ASN A 85 -4.11 11.83 5.31
C ASN A 85 -5.51 11.75 5.95
N LYS A 86 -5.70 12.47 7.06
CA LYS A 86 -6.97 12.47 7.81
C LYS A 86 -8.18 12.89 6.98
N ARG A 87 -7.98 13.80 6.03
CA ARG A 87 -9.06 14.38 5.22
C ARG A 87 -9.55 13.44 4.12
N THR A 88 -8.78 12.40 3.82
CA THR A 88 -9.06 11.52 2.68
C THR A 88 -9.13 10.04 3.04
N LEU A 89 -8.69 9.64 4.24
CA LEU A 89 -8.73 8.23 4.65
C LEU A 89 -10.17 7.68 4.66
N ASN A 90 -11.14 8.51 5.09
CA ASN A 90 -12.56 8.18 5.10
C ASN A 90 -13.19 8.04 3.69
N LEU A 91 -12.44 8.32 2.62
CA LEU A 91 -12.90 8.12 1.24
C LEU A 91 -12.61 6.69 0.75
N ALA A 92 -11.80 5.93 1.50
CA ALA A 92 -11.54 4.52 1.26
C ALA A 92 -12.32 3.66 2.27
N ASP A 93 -12.87 2.55 1.77
CA ASP A 93 -13.55 1.55 2.61
C ASP A 93 -12.51 0.68 3.34
N ASP A 94 -11.40 0.37 2.66
CA ASP A 94 -10.30 -0.45 3.18
C ASP A 94 -8.94 0.22 3.02
N VAL A 95 -7.99 -0.28 3.79
CA VAL A 95 -6.57 0.01 3.70
C VAL A 95 -5.81 -1.29 3.48
N MET A 96 -4.90 -1.28 2.52
CA MET A 96 -3.87 -2.32 2.35
C MET A 96 -2.49 -1.73 2.58
N ILE A 97 -1.70 -2.37 3.43
CA ILE A 97 -0.31 -2.00 3.67
C ILE A 97 0.60 -3.12 3.19
N VAL A 98 1.46 -2.80 2.24
CA VAL A 98 2.42 -3.72 1.63
C VAL A 98 3.82 -3.32 2.08
N GLN A 99 4.59 -4.30 2.56
CA GLN A 99 5.99 -4.14 2.88
C GLN A 99 6.84 -4.74 1.78
N TYR A 100 7.83 -3.99 1.31
CA TYR A 100 8.88 -4.50 0.42
C TYR A 100 10.14 -4.76 1.24
N SER A 101 10.73 -5.94 1.09
CA SER A 101 12.01 -6.33 1.69
C SER A 101 12.78 -7.26 0.76
N ASP A 102 13.93 -7.76 1.22
CA ASP A 102 14.73 -8.76 0.50
C ASP A 102 13.97 -10.08 0.27
N GLU A 103 12.90 -10.34 1.04
CA GLU A 103 11.99 -11.48 0.88
C GLU A 103 10.90 -11.21 -0.18
N GLY A 104 10.90 -10.02 -0.80
CA GLY A 104 9.91 -9.56 -1.76
C GLY A 104 8.78 -8.74 -1.13
N LEU A 105 7.59 -8.80 -1.76
CA LEU A 105 6.41 -8.09 -1.29
C LEU A 105 5.61 -8.92 -0.29
N LYS A 106 5.29 -8.30 0.84
CA LYS A 106 4.46 -8.89 1.88
C LYS A 106 3.31 -7.97 2.24
N GLU A 107 2.08 -8.46 2.16
CA GLU A 107 0.95 -7.78 2.80
C GLU A 107 1.10 -7.91 4.32
N ILE A 108 1.27 -6.76 4.99
CA ILE A 108 1.35 -6.71 6.45
C ILE A 108 0.03 -6.28 7.07
N TYR A 109 -0.91 -5.74 6.28
CA TYR A 109 -2.26 -5.41 6.74
C TYR A 109 -3.23 -5.34 5.56
N PHE A 110 -4.43 -5.86 5.75
CA PHE A 110 -5.58 -5.58 4.89
C PHE A 110 -6.87 -5.58 5.73
N GLY A 111 -7.66 -4.50 5.69
CA GLY A 111 -8.90 -4.34 6.45
C GLY A 111 -9.53 -2.96 6.33
N THR A 112 -10.60 -2.71 7.08
CA THR A 112 -11.34 -1.45 7.01
C THR A 112 -10.50 -0.27 7.46
N SER A 113 -10.67 0.86 6.78
CA SER A 113 -9.96 2.11 7.09
C SER A 113 -10.21 2.60 8.53
N ASP A 114 -11.42 2.39 9.06
CA ASP A 114 -11.75 2.76 10.44
C ASP A 114 -10.99 1.93 11.49
N SER A 115 -10.73 0.66 11.22
CA SER A 115 -10.12 -0.24 12.21
C SER A 115 -8.65 0.10 12.53
N ILE A 116 -7.96 0.84 11.67
CA ILE A 116 -6.59 1.29 11.95
C ILE A 116 -6.54 2.55 12.81
N ILE A 117 -7.60 3.36 12.83
CA ILE A 117 -7.62 4.68 13.48
C ILE A 117 -7.27 4.61 14.98
N PRO A 118 -7.80 3.67 15.78
CA PRO A 118 -7.47 3.56 17.21
C PRO A 118 -5.98 3.30 17.50
N TYR A 119 -5.24 2.73 16.54
CA TYR A 119 -3.83 2.39 16.69
C TYR A 119 -2.90 3.49 16.14
N CYS A 120 -3.47 4.47 15.45
CA CYS A 120 -2.76 5.60 14.90
C CYS A 120 -2.54 6.69 15.96
N ARG A 121 -1.36 7.30 15.95
CA ARG A 121 -1.21 8.62 16.57
C ARG A 121 -1.64 9.70 15.60
N THR A 122 -2.09 10.82 16.14
CA THR A 122 -2.31 12.04 15.36
C THR A 122 -1.00 12.81 15.28
N TRP A 123 -0.57 13.16 14.06
CA TRP A 123 0.53 14.10 13.84
C TRP A 123 0.15 15.10 12.74
N VAL A 124 0.03 16.37 13.14
CA VAL A 124 -0.43 17.47 12.27
C VAL A 124 -1.77 17.08 11.59
N ASN A 125 -1.78 16.92 10.27
CA ASN A 125 -2.96 16.58 9.46
C ASN A 125 -3.03 15.10 9.07
N ASN A 126 -2.21 14.25 9.71
CA ASN A 126 -2.08 12.85 9.36
C ASN A 126 -2.37 11.91 10.54
N TYR A 127 -2.85 10.73 10.19
CA TYR A 127 -2.77 9.55 11.04
C TYR A 127 -1.45 8.84 10.76
N GLU A 128 -0.71 8.51 11.83
CA GLU A 128 0.52 7.75 11.74
C GLU A 128 0.37 6.41 12.46
N LEU A 129 0.40 5.33 11.69
CA LEU A 129 0.33 3.97 12.18
C LEU A 129 1.73 3.40 12.34
N ASP A 130 2.11 3.04 13.56
CA ASP A 130 3.40 2.40 13.83
C ASP A 130 3.43 0.99 13.23
N ILE A 131 4.46 0.68 12.44
CA ILE A 131 4.62 -0.62 11.78
C ILE A 131 4.66 -1.77 12.79
N SER A 132 5.22 -1.55 13.99
CA SER A 132 5.26 -2.57 15.05
C SER A 132 3.87 -2.95 15.57
N LYS A 133 2.89 -2.03 15.49
CA LYS A 133 1.50 -2.27 15.92
C LYS A 133 0.68 -3.01 14.87
N ILE A 134 1.10 -2.98 13.61
CA ILE A 134 0.41 -3.68 12.51
C ILE A 134 0.33 -5.20 12.76
N LYS A 135 1.37 -5.80 13.33
CA LYS A 135 1.34 -7.24 13.68
C LYS A 135 0.27 -7.57 14.72
N LYS A 136 0.01 -6.66 15.67
CA LYS A 136 -1.04 -6.84 16.69
C LYS A 136 -2.43 -6.76 16.06
N LEU A 137 -2.64 -5.82 15.14
CA LEU A 137 -3.87 -5.67 14.35
C LEU A 137 -4.26 -6.93 13.56
N GLN A 138 -3.28 -7.71 13.07
CA GLN A 138 -3.57 -8.97 12.37
C GLN A 138 -4.02 -10.08 13.32
N LEU A 139 -3.51 -10.09 14.56
CA LEU A 139 -3.84 -11.13 15.56
C LEU A 139 -5.21 -10.90 16.22
N GLU A 140 -5.68 -9.66 16.31
CA GLU A 140 -6.99 -9.30 16.88
C GLU A 140 -8.17 -9.52 15.91
N LYS A 141 -7.90 -9.99 14.68
CA LYS A 141 -8.93 -10.37 13.69
C LYS A 141 -9.38 -11.84 13.79
N ILE A 142 -8.91 -12.57 14.80
CA ILE A 142 -9.27 -13.97 15.09
C ILE A 142 -10.41 -14.00 16.09
#